data_AF-A0A4C1VUU7-F1
#
_entry.id   AF-A0A4C1VUU7-F1
#
_cell.length_a   1.000
_cell.length_b   1.000
_cell.length_c   1.000
_cell.angle_alpha   90.00
_cell.angle_beta   90.00
_cell.angle_gamma   90.00
#
_symmetry.space_group_name_H-M   'P 1'
#
loop_
_entity.id
_entity.type
_entity.pdbx_description
1 polymer ?
#
loop_
_entity_poly.entity_id
_entity_poly.type
_entity_poly.pdbx_seq_one_letter_code
_entity_poly.pdbx_strand_id
1 'polypeptide(L)'
;MQSDLLTKCRQRQMLSTCAEIASFYHETPYERRHGVEMTARRAVSSIPGNVARFRKMKKDDKRYTYHIIRYILEIGSVTVYKTLNDELKLKKIVSRWFPHHLTRHRKFERVRIS
;
A
#
# COMPACT_ATOMS: atom_id res chain seq x y z
N MET A 1 -7.75 49.08 -25.11
CA MET A 1 -7.64 48.92 -23.64
C MET A 1 -8.09 47.54 -23.12
N GLN A 2 -9.08 46.85 -23.72
CA GLN A 2 -9.49 45.50 -23.26
C GLN A 2 -8.55 44.36 -23.71
N SER A 3 -7.81 44.52 -24.81
CA SER A 3 -6.86 43.53 -25.33
C SER A 3 -5.66 43.28 -24.40
N ASP A 4 -5.17 44.32 -23.71
CA ASP A 4 -3.99 44.24 -22.84
C ASP A 4 -4.27 43.49 -21.54
N LEU A 5 -5.52 43.53 -21.05
CA LEU A 5 -5.93 42.84 -19.83
C LEU A 5 -6.05 41.33 -20.06
N LEU A 6 -6.56 40.91 -21.24
CA LEU A 6 -6.63 39.50 -21.62
C LEU A 6 -5.24 38.88 -21.83
N THR A 7 -4.32 39.62 -22.43
CA THR A 7 -2.92 39.18 -22.61
C THR A 7 -2.19 39.04 -21.28
N LYS A 8 -2.38 39.99 -20.35
CA LYS A 8 -1.83 39.90 -18.98
C LYS A 8 -2.45 38.75 -18.18
N CYS A 9 -3.74 38.49 -18.34
CA CYS A 9 -4.43 37.38 -17.66
C CYS A 9 -3.92 36.01 -18.16
N ARG A 10 -3.71 35.86 -19.48
CA ARG A 10 -3.08 34.67 -20.07
C ARG A 10 -1.63 34.48 -19.63
N GLN A 11 -0.82 35.54 -19.62
CA GLN A 11 0.56 35.47 -19.12
C GLN A 11 0.62 35.06 -17.64
N ARG A 12 -0.31 35.55 -16.81
CA ARG A 12 -0.37 35.20 -15.39
C ARG A 12 -0.80 33.74 -15.15
N GLN A 13 -1.75 33.22 -15.93
CA GLN A 13 -2.13 31.81 -15.91
C GLN A 13 -0.98 30.90 -16.37
N MET A 14 -0.28 31.28 -17.44
CA MET A 14 0.83 30.50 -17.98
C MET A 14 2.02 30.44 -17.01
N LEU A 15 2.34 31.56 -16.34
CA LEU A 15 3.37 31.60 -15.30
C LEU A 15 2.99 30.81 -14.04
N SER A 16 1.70 30.78 -13.67
CA SER A 16 1.20 29.93 -12.58
C SER A 16 1.39 28.44 -12.91
N THR A 17 1.04 28.01 -14.12
CA THR A 17 1.26 26.61 -14.55
C THR A 17 2.74 26.26 -14.64
N CYS A 18 3.60 27.19 -15.10
CA CYS A 18 5.04 26.93 -15.18
C CYS A 18 5.70 26.81 -13.79
N ALA A 19 5.24 27.58 -12.80
CA ALA A 19 5.73 27.48 -11.42
C ALA A 19 5.31 26.14 -10.76
N GLU A 20 4.07 25.70 -10.98
CA GLU A 20 3.56 24.41 -10.50
C GLU A 20 4.28 23.21 -11.14
N ILE A 21 4.56 23.31 -12.44
CA ILE A 21 5.32 22.29 -13.18
C ILE A 21 6.78 22.29 -12.74
N ALA A 22 7.40 23.45 -12.52
CA ALA A 22 8.77 23.53 -12.03
C ALA A 22 8.91 22.91 -10.63
N SER A 23 7.95 23.13 -9.72
CA SER A 23 7.95 22.45 -8.42
C SER A 23 7.87 20.93 -8.55
N PHE A 24 7.08 20.41 -9.49
CA PHE A 24 6.95 18.97 -9.74
C PHE A 24 8.27 18.30 -10.16
N TYR A 25 9.11 19.02 -10.92
CA TYR A 25 10.40 18.50 -11.38
C TYR A 25 11.58 18.73 -10.42
N HIS A 26 11.43 19.66 -9.46
CA HIS A 26 12.46 19.94 -8.45
C HIS A 26 12.29 19.17 -7.14
N GLU A 27 11.15 18.51 -6.91
CA GLU A 27 10.94 17.67 -5.73
C GLU A 27 11.87 16.44 -5.73
N THR A 28 12.75 16.40 -4.73
CA THR A 28 13.67 15.27 -4.55
C THR A 28 12.88 14.01 -4.16
N PRO A 29 13.39 12.79 -4.45
CA PRO A 29 12.73 11.53 -4.04
C PRO A 29 12.53 11.38 -2.52
N TYR A 30 13.15 12.25 -1.71
CA TYR A 30 13.03 12.32 -0.26
C TYR A 30 11.78 13.08 0.18
N GLU A 31 11.49 14.22 -0.44
CA GLU A 31 10.33 15.08 -0.12
C GLU A 31 9.00 14.44 -0.49
N ARG A 32 8.96 13.65 -1.58
CA ARG A 32 7.80 12.82 -1.98
C ARG A 32 7.34 11.81 -0.92
N ARG A 33 8.21 11.43 0.02
CA ARG A 33 7.86 10.48 1.09
C ARG A 33 7.31 11.14 2.36
N HIS A 34 7.51 12.44 2.55
CA HIS A 34 7.20 13.12 3.81
C HIS A 34 6.58 14.53 3.67
N GLY A 35 5.89 14.85 2.57
CA GLY A 35 5.21 16.14 2.42
C GLY A 35 3.85 16.04 1.74
N VAL A 36 2.78 16.05 2.53
CA VAL A 36 1.63 16.99 2.53
C VAL A 36 0.67 16.42 3.58
N GLU A 37 0.59 17.06 4.76
CA GLU A 37 -0.50 16.81 5.70
C GLU A 37 -1.79 17.33 5.07
N MET A 38 -2.47 16.45 4.32
CA MET A 38 -3.76 16.76 3.74
C MET A 38 -4.78 16.89 4.87
N THR A 39 -5.23 18.12 5.08
CA THR A 39 -6.41 18.45 5.87
C THR A 39 -7.57 17.51 5.52
N ALA A 40 -7.90 16.65 6.49
CA ALA A 40 -9.18 15.97 6.68
C ALA A 40 -9.95 15.50 5.42
N ARG A 41 -9.29 14.83 4.46
CA ARG A 41 -10.03 13.88 3.61
C ARG A 41 -10.20 12.61 4.42
N ARG A 42 -11.45 12.31 4.83
CA ARG A 42 -11.82 11.05 5.51
C ARG A 42 -10.96 9.93 4.94
N ALA A 43 -10.09 9.39 5.77
CA ALA A 43 -9.19 8.35 5.35
C ALA A 43 -10.04 7.20 4.83
N VAL A 44 -10.05 7.01 3.52
CA VAL A 44 -10.59 5.81 2.86
C VAL A 44 -9.79 4.56 3.31
N SER A 45 -8.81 4.72 4.20
CA SER A 45 -7.94 3.68 4.71
C SER A 45 -8.61 2.69 5.65
N SER A 46 -9.90 2.81 5.96
CA SER A 46 -10.59 1.76 6.70
C SER A 46 -12.10 1.81 6.48
N ILE A 47 -12.60 1.16 5.43
CA ILE A 47 -13.96 0.62 5.51
C ILE A 47 -13.88 -0.43 6.63
N PRO A 48 -14.61 -0.31 7.76
CA PRO A 48 -14.47 -1.23 8.90
C PRO A 48 -14.59 -2.71 8.51
N GLY A 49 -15.34 -3.00 7.43
CA GLY A 49 -15.48 -4.34 6.85
C GLY A 49 -14.17 -4.94 6.30
N ASN A 50 -13.22 -4.12 5.85
CA ASN A 50 -11.98 -4.63 5.26
C ASN A 50 -11.12 -5.32 6.31
N VAL A 51 -10.94 -4.72 7.49
CA VAL A 51 -10.16 -5.32 8.59
C VAL A 51 -10.70 -6.70 8.97
N ALA A 52 -12.02 -6.83 9.07
CA ALA A 52 -12.66 -8.11 9.36
C ALA A 52 -12.41 -9.15 8.26
N ARG A 53 -12.51 -8.75 6.98
CA ARG A 53 -12.19 -9.62 5.84
C ARG A 53 -10.73 -10.04 5.83
N PHE A 54 -9.80 -9.13 6.09
CA PHE A 54 -8.37 -9.43 6.23
C PHE A 54 -8.12 -10.46 7.34
N ARG A 55 -8.75 -10.30 8.51
CA ARG A 55 -8.63 -11.27 9.62
C ARG A 55 -9.14 -12.65 9.22
N LYS A 56 -10.27 -12.71 8.51
CA LYS A 56 -10.82 -13.97 7.99
C LYS A 56 -9.87 -14.63 7.00
N MET A 57 -9.43 -13.90 5.96
CA MET A 57 -8.47 -14.39 4.98
C MET A 57 -7.20 -14.93 5.65
N LYS A 58 -6.65 -14.21 6.63
CA LYS A 58 -5.43 -14.64 7.33
C LYS A 58 -5.61 -15.90 8.18
N LYS A 59 -6.82 -16.10 8.73
CA LYS A 59 -7.17 -17.32 9.48
C LYS A 59 -7.21 -18.53 8.55
N ASP A 60 -7.73 -18.36 7.34
CA ASP A 60 -7.91 -19.43 6.35
C ASP A 60 -6.58 -19.79 5.68
N ASP A 61 -5.81 -18.79 5.21
CA ASP A 61 -4.46 -19.01 4.68
C ASP A 61 -3.52 -17.86 5.10
N LYS A 62 -2.36 -18.25 5.64
CA LYS A 62 -1.33 -17.31 6.09
C LYS A 62 -0.45 -16.80 4.95
N ARG A 63 -0.55 -17.33 3.74
CA ARG A 63 0.39 -17.10 2.62
C ARG A 63 -0.10 -16.12 1.56
N TYR A 64 -1.22 -15.44 1.75
CA TYR A 64 -1.70 -14.46 0.80
C TYR A 64 -0.66 -13.36 0.52
N THR A 65 -0.48 -13.06 -0.77
CA THR A 65 0.41 -12.00 -1.25
C THR A 65 -0.35 -10.67 -1.36
N TYR A 66 0.34 -9.54 -1.22
CA TYR A 66 -0.24 -8.19 -1.37
C TYR A 66 -1.12 -8.02 -2.62
N HIS A 67 -0.68 -8.55 -3.77
CA HIS A 67 -1.43 -8.48 -5.02
C HIS A 67 -2.74 -9.27 -4.98
N ILE A 68 -2.72 -10.45 -4.38
CA ILE A 68 -3.91 -11.32 -4.25
C ILE A 68 -4.93 -10.65 -3.34
N ILE A 69 -4.47 -10.08 -2.21
CA ILE A 69 -5.31 -9.34 -1.28
C ILE A 69 -5.94 -8.13 -1.97
N ARG A 70 -5.12 -7.36 -2.69
CA ARG A 70 -5.58 -6.21 -3.48
C ARG A 70 -6.67 -6.62 -4.48
N TYR A 71 -6.49 -7.74 -5.17
CA TYR A 71 -7.44 -8.25 -6.14
C TYR A 71 -8.75 -8.71 -5.49
N ILE A 72 -8.68 -9.52 -4.44
CA ILE A 72 -9.86 -10.08 -3.76
C ILE A 72 -10.69 -9.01 -3.06
N LEU A 73 -10.04 -8.00 -2.49
CA LEU A 73 -10.71 -6.94 -1.73
C LEU A 73 -10.94 -5.67 -2.55
N GLU A 74 -10.46 -5.63 -3.81
CA GLU A 74 -10.58 -4.50 -4.73
C GLU A 74 -10.13 -3.15 -4.13
N ILE A 75 -9.10 -3.19 -3.28
CA ILE A 75 -8.59 -2.01 -2.57
C ILE A 75 -7.25 -1.54 -3.11
N GLY A 76 -6.95 -0.25 -2.92
CA GLY A 76 -5.66 0.32 -3.28
C GLY A 76 -4.50 -0.30 -2.49
N SER A 77 -3.32 -0.41 -3.11
CA SER A 77 -2.10 -0.96 -2.48
C SER A 77 -1.71 -0.24 -1.19
N VAL A 78 -1.92 1.08 -1.13
CA VAL A 78 -1.66 1.91 0.07
C VAL A 78 -2.57 1.48 1.21
N THR A 79 -3.85 1.24 0.93
CA THR A 79 -4.82 0.76 1.92
C THR A 79 -4.44 -0.63 2.43
N VAL A 80 -4.05 -1.55 1.54
CA VAL A 80 -3.55 -2.88 1.94
C VAL A 80 -2.36 -2.74 2.90
N TYR A 81 -1.40 -1.89 2.56
CA TYR A 81 -0.21 -1.66 3.39
C TYR A 81 -0.57 -1.10 4.76
N LYS A 82 -1.41 -0.05 4.82
CA LYS A 82 -1.85 0.57 6.09
C LYS A 82 -2.63 -0.43 6.95
N THR A 83 -3.57 -1.16 6.37
CA THR A 83 -4.35 -2.16 7.12
C THR A 83 -3.47 -3.29 7.66
N LEU A 84 -2.52 -3.80 6.87
CA LEU A 84 -1.64 -4.87 7.33
C LEU A 84 -0.68 -4.41 8.44
N ASN A 85 -0.04 -3.25 8.28
CA ASN A 85 1.01 -2.79 9.19
C ASN A 85 0.46 -2.00 10.38
N ASP A 86 -0.46 -1.07 10.14
CA ASP A 86 -0.90 -0.11 11.17
C ASP A 86 -2.06 -0.71 11.98
N GLU A 87 -3.06 -1.26 11.29
CA GLU A 87 -4.28 -1.77 11.95
C GLU A 87 -4.12 -3.19 12.50
N LEU A 88 -3.54 -4.09 11.71
CA LEU A 88 -3.36 -5.49 12.08
C LEU A 88 -2.00 -5.80 12.69
N LYS A 89 -1.05 -4.86 12.61
CA LYS A 89 0.32 -5.01 13.15
C LYS A 89 1.03 -6.29 12.67
N LEU A 90 0.74 -6.71 11.45
CA LEU A 90 1.28 -7.92 10.85
C LEU A 90 2.63 -7.62 10.20
N LYS A 91 3.61 -8.48 10.50
CA LYS A 91 4.90 -8.48 9.82
C LYS A 91 4.95 -9.62 8.80
N LYS A 92 5.60 -9.37 7.66
CA LYS A 92 5.92 -10.44 6.71
C LYS A 92 6.94 -11.38 7.36
N ILE A 93 6.60 -12.66 7.44
CA ILE A 93 7.50 -13.72 7.88
C ILE A 93 7.77 -14.62 6.68
N VAL A 94 9.05 -14.91 6.44
CA VAL A 94 9.46 -15.87 5.41
C VAL A 94 9.29 -17.28 5.97
N SER A 95 8.71 -18.17 5.17
CA SER A 95 8.58 -19.58 5.56
C SER A 95 9.94 -20.22 5.72
N ARG A 96 10.10 -21.06 6.75
CA ARG A 96 11.31 -21.86 6.94
C ARG A 96 11.43 -22.90 5.82
N TRP A 97 12.64 -23.05 5.28
CA TRP A 97 12.94 -24.12 4.34
C TRP A 97 12.85 -25.49 5.03
N PHE A 98 12.27 -26.47 4.34
CA PHE A 98 12.16 -27.83 4.83
C PHE A 98 12.85 -28.78 3.84
N PRO A 99 13.82 -29.62 4.29
CA PRO A 99 14.68 -30.35 3.36
C PRO A 99 13.97 -31.34 2.43
N HIS A 100 12.90 -31.97 2.89
CA HIS A 100 12.15 -32.94 2.10
C HIS A 100 10.74 -33.13 2.64
N HIS A 101 9.78 -33.41 1.78
CA HIS A 101 8.42 -33.68 2.21
C HIS A 101 8.33 -35.08 2.86
N LEU A 102 8.23 -35.13 4.19
CA LEU A 102 8.14 -36.38 4.93
C LEU A 102 6.75 -37.01 4.81
N THR A 103 6.70 -38.27 4.37
CA THR A 103 5.49 -39.10 4.42
C THR A 103 5.13 -39.43 5.87
N ARG A 104 3.86 -39.77 6.12
CA ARG A 104 3.37 -40.12 7.47
C ARG A 104 4.18 -41.26 8.09
N HIS A 105 4.49 -42.30 7.31
CA HIS A 105 5.35 -43.41 7.73
C HIS A 105 6.72 -42.92 8.21
N ARG A 106 7.43 -42.11 7.41
CA ARG A 106 8.75 -41.58 7.78
C ARG A 106 8.72 -40.64 8.99
N LYS A 107 7.58 -39.98 9.26
CA LYS A 107 7.40 -39.21 10.50
C LYS A 107 7.31 -40.13 11.71
N PHE A 108 6.53 -41.22 11.63
CA PHE A 108 6.41 -42.20 12.71
C PHE A 108 7.73 -42.88 13.06
N GLU A 109 8.50 -43.31 12.05
CA GLU A 109 9.81 -43.92 12.25
C GLU A 109 10.76 -43.00 13.04
N ARG A 110 10.74 -41.69 12.77
CA ARG A 110 11.60 -40.73 13.50
C ARG A 110 11.21 -40.53 14.95
N VAL A 111 9.93 -40.64 15.28
CA VAL A 111 9.44 -40.52 16.67
C VAL A 111 9.75 -41.79 17.45
N ARG A 112 9.70 -42.96 16.81
CA ARG A 112 10.01 -44.25 17.43
C ARG A 112 11.48 -44.40 17.84
N ILE A 113 12.39 -43.75 17.11
CA ILE A 113 13.84 -43.82 17.36
C ILE A 113 14.28 -42.79 18.41
N SER A 114 13.39 -41.86 18.81
CA SER A 114 13.66 -40.79 19.76
C SER A 114 13.15 -41.10 21.16
#